data_AF-A0AAV4ME51-F1
#
_entry.id   AF-A0AAV4ME51-F1
#
_cell.length_a   1.000
_cell.length_b   1.000
_cell.length_c   1.000
_cell.angle_alpha   90.00
_cell.angle_beta   90.00
_cell.angle_gamma   90.00
#
_symmetry.space_group_name_H-M   'P 1'
#
loop_
_entity.id
_entity.type
_entity.pdbx_description
1 polymer ?
#
loop_
_entity_poly.entity_id
_entity_poly.type
_entity_poly.pdbx_seq_one_letter_code
_entity_poly.pdbx_strand_id
1 'polypeptide(L)' 'GIAQCHRCQKFGHSSINCRLTARCVKCAQEHLTSECPTQRTDAPLCANCNGKHPASYRGCPNFPQVKPNTS' A
#
# COMPACT_ATOMS: atom_id res chain seq x y z
N GLY A 1 8.24 7.72 -10.66
CA GLY A 1 7.61 7.35 -9.37
C GLY A 1 7.60 5.84 -9.26
N ILE A 2 7.78 5.30 -8.05
CA ILE A 2 7.85 3.84 -7.86
C ILE A 2 6.44 3.26 -7.94
N ALA A 3 6.25 2.21 -8.75
CA ALA A 3 4.97 1.54 -8.89
C ALA A 3 4.54 0.93 -7.55
N GLN A 4 3.33 1.26 -7.10
CA GLN A 4 2.68 0.60 -5.97
C GLN A 4 1.80 -0.52 -6.52
N CYS A 5 1.98 -1.73 -5.99
CA CYS A 5 1.15 -2.86 -6.35
C CYS A 5 -0.22 -2.72 -5.68
N HIS A 6 -1.29 -2.56 -6.47
CA HIS A 6 -2.64 -2.44 -5.92
C HIS A 6 -3.17 -3.75 -5.29
N ARG A 7 -2.48 -4.87 -5.49
CA ARG A 7 -2.82 -6.16 -4.87
C ARG A 7 -2.23 -6.26 -3.47
N CYS A 8 -0.90 -6.15 -3.30
CA CYS A 8 -0.23 -6.35 -2.01
C CYS A 8 0.20 -5.06 -1.31
N GLN A 9 -0.06 -3.89 -1.92
CA GLN A 9 0.32 -2.55 -1.47
C GLN A 9 1.82 -2.25 -1.38
N LYS A 10 2.70 -3.22 -1.64
CA LYS A 10 4.16 -3.02 -1.69
C LYS A 10 4.56 -2.22 -2.93
N PHE A 11 5.75 -1.65 -2.86
CA PHE A 11 6.33 -0.86 -3.92
C PHE A 11 7.30 -1.68 -4.78
N GLY A 12 7.56 -1.22 -6.00
CA GLY A 12 8.55 -1.78 -6.92
C GLY A 12 8.02 -2.78 -7.94
N HIS A 13 6.70 -3.05 -7.97
CA HIS A 13 6.09 -3.93 -8.96
C HIS A 13 4.60 -3.61 -9.19
N SER A 14 4.04 -4.13 -10.29
CA SER A 14 2.63 -4.02 -10.65
C SER A 14 1.81 -5.22 -10.15
N SER A 15 0.49 -5.04 -10.03
CA SER A 15 -0.46 -6.10 -9.65
C SER A 15 -0.49 -7.29 -10.61
N ILE A 16 -0.19 -7.07 -11.89
CA ILE A 16 -0.27 -8.09 -12.96
C ILE A 16 0.59 -9.32 -12.65
N ASN A 17 1.79 -9.12 -12.10
CA ASN A 17 2.73 -10.20 -11.76
C ASN A 17 2.85 -10.44 -10.25
N CYS A 18 1.90 -9.94 -9.46
CA CYS A 18 1.95 -10.06 -8.01
C CYS A 18 1.38 -11.41 -7.54
N ARG A 19 2.24 -12.26 -6.98
CA ARG A 19 1.87 -13.53 -6.34
C ARG A 19 1.71 -13.45 -4.82
N LEU A 20 1.86 -12.25 -4.25
CA LEU A 20 1.69 -12.01 -2.82
C LEU A 20 0.22 -11.90 -2.43
N THR A 21 -0.07 -12.12 -1.15
CA THR A 21 -1.42 -11.96 -0.60
C THR A 21 -1.95 -10.55 -0.83
N ALA A 22 -3.23 -10.47 -1.16
CA ALA A 22 -3.91 -9.19 -1.30
C ALA A 22 -3.93 -8.48 0.06
N ARG A 23 -3.64 -7.17 0.06
CA ARG A 23 -3.78 -6.32 1.23
C ARG A 23 -4.60 -5.10 0.90
N CYS A 24 -5.49 -4.75 1.82
CA CYS A 24 -6.31 -3.58 1.66
C CYS A 24 -5.48 -2.31 1.84
N VAL A 25 -5.64 -1.36 0.91
CA VAL A 25 -5.02 -0.02 1.01
C VAL A 25 -5.49 0.76 2.24
N LYS A 26 -6.71 0.49 2.72
CA LYS A 26 -7.35 1.24 3.81
C LYS A 26 -7.05 0.67 5.18
N CYS A 27 -7.09 -0.65 5.36
CA CYS A 27 -7.03 -1.28 6.69
C CYS A 27 -5.94 -2.35 6.84
N ALA A 28 -5.09 -2.54 5.83
CA ALA A 28 -3.99 -3.51 5.79
C ALA A 28 -4.37 -5.00 5.94
N GLN A 29 -5.66 -5.33 6.02
CA GLN A 29 -6.17 -6.70 6.12
C GLN A 29 -6.03 -7.49 4.81
N GLU A 30 -6.10 -8.82 4.91
CA GLU A 30 -5.94 -9.77 3.80
C GLU A 30 -7.17 -9.84 2.88
N HIS A 31 -7.44 -8.76 2.15
CA HIS A 31 -8.47 -8.69 1.11
C HIS A 31 -8.18 -7.55 0.13
N LEU A 32 -8.87 -7.53 -1.01
CA LEU A 32 -8.84 -6.41 -1.94
C LEU A 32 -9.64 -5.22 -1.40
N THR A 33 -9.24 -3.99 -1.75
CA THR A 33 -9.96 -2.79 -1.31
C THR A 33 -11.43 -2.76 -1.73
N SER A 34 -11.79 -3.46 -2.82
CA SER A 34 -13.18 -3.62 -3.26
C SER A 34 -14.02 -4.49 -2.32
N GLU A 35 -13.39 -5.40 -1.57
CA GLU A 35 -14.02 -6.33 -0.62
C GLU A 35 -13.93 -5.83 0.82
N CYS A 36 -13.41 -4.62 1.03
CA CYS A 36 -13.14 -4.10 2.35
C CYS A 36 -14.46 -3.73 3.07
N PRO A 37 -14.79 -4.36 4.21
CA PRO A 37 -16.00 -4.06 4.97
C PRO A 37 -15.90 -2.73 5.75
N THR A 38 -14.68 -2.20 5.86
CA THR A 38 -14.36 -0.97 6.57
C THR A 38 -15.07 0.22 5.95
N GLN A 39 -15.90 0.89 6.75
CA GLN A 39 -16.60 2.11 6.33
C GLN A 39 -15.63 3.29 6.32
N ARG A 40 -15.95 4.38 5.61
CA ARG A 40 -15.08 5.57 5.50
C ARG A 40 -14.69 6.20 6.85
N THR A 41 -15.39 5.85 7.93
CA THR A 41 -15.22 6.37 9.29
C THR A 41 -14.18 5.61 10.12
N ASP A 42 -13.79 4.41 9.73
CA ASP A 42 -12.78 3.64 10.45
C ASP A 42 -11.37 4.20 10.23
N ALA A 43 -10.54 4.10 11.26
CA ALA A 43 -9.16 4.58 11.22
C ALA A 43 -8.35 3.79 10.17
N PRO A 44 -7.79 4.44 9.13
CA PRO A 44 -7.02 3.73 8.13
C PRO A 44 -5.72 3.19 8.71
N LEU A 45 -5.31 2.01 8.27
CA LEU A 45 -4.07 1.35 8.63
C LEU A 45 -3.22 1.09 7.39
N CYS A 46 -1.94 1.47 7.46
CA CYS A 46 -1.02 1.30 6.35
C CYS A 46 -0.52 -0.14 6.26
N ALA A 47 -0.71 -0.78 5.11
CA ALA A 47 -0.19 -2.13 4.86
C ALA A 47 1.35 -2.25 4.85
N ASN A 48 2.05 -1.12 4.74
CA ASN A 48 3.51 -1.05 4.62
C ASN A 48 4.22 -0.65 5.93
N CYS A 49 3.61 0.20 6.77
CA CYS A 49 4.23 0.69 8.02
C CYS A 49 3.33 0.56 9.26
N ASN A 50 2.10 0.03 9.11
CA ASN A 50 1.10 -0.05 10.17
C ASN A 50 0.72 1.31 10.81
N GLY A 51 1.06 2.43 10.16
CA GLY A 51 0.66 3.77 10.58
C GLY A 51 -0.83 4.06 10.36
N LYS A 52 -1.36 5.08 11.04
CA LYS A 52 -2.76 5.54 10.97
C LYS A 52 -3.08 6.31 9.69
N HIS A 53 -2.75 5.74 8.54
CA HIS A 53 -2.98 6.32 7.21
C HIS A 53 -3.09 5.21 6.17
N PRO A 54 -3.72 5.44 4.99
CA PRO A 54 -3.78 4.42 3.95
C PRO A 54 -2.39 4.11 3.37
N ALA A 55 -2.24 2.94 2.76
CA ALA A 55 -0.98 2.52 2.14
C ALA A 55 -0.56 3.39 0.94
N SER A 56 -1.50 4.10 0.31
CA SER A 56 -1.24 5.08 -0.76
C SER A 56 -0.79 6.45 -0.26
N TYR A 57 -0.66 6.65 1.05
CA TYR A 57 -0.14 7.89 1.61
C TYR A 57 1.34 8.08 1.24
N ARG A 58 1.64 9.14 0.48
CA ARG A 58 2.99 9.44 -0.01
C ARG A 58 3.96 9.89 1.10
N GLY A 59 3.44 10.36 2.23
CA GLY A 59 4.24 10.66 3.42
C GLY A 59 4.50 9.44 4.31
N CYS A 60 4.18 8.23 3.85
CA CYS A 60 4.49 7.01 4.59
C CYS A 60 6.02 6.89 4.77
N PRO A 61 6.52 6.57 5.98
CA PRO A 61 7.96 6.40 6.21
C PRO A 61 8.57 5.24 5.40
N ASN A 62 7.75 4.25 5.04
CA ASN A 62 8.13 3.14 4.15
C ASN A 62 7.87 3.45 2.66
N PHE A 63 7.43 4.67 2.32
CA PHE A 63 7.39 5.07 0.92
C PHE A 63 8.82 5.11 0.38
N PRO A 64 9.14 4.37 -0.70
CA PRO A 64 10.50 4.28 -1.16
C PRO A 64 10.93 5.66 -1.66
N GLN A 65 11.94 6.19 -0.98
CA GLN A 65 12.61 7.41 -1.38
C GLN A 65 13.36 7.07 -2.67
N VAL A 66 12.90 7.62 -3.79
CA VAL A 66 13.67 7.60 -5.02
C VAL A 66 14.90 8.43 -4.72
N LYS A 67 15.99 7.79 -4.29
CA LYS A 67 17.29 8.47 -4.29
C LYS A 67 17.52 8.85 -5.75
N PRO A 68 17.67 10.13 -6.10
CA PRO A 68 18.11 10.45 -7.44
C PRO A 68 19.44 9.70 -7.63
N ASN A 69 19.51 8.88 -8.67
CA ASN A 69 20.76 8.24 -9.07
C ASN A 69 21.77 9.34 -9.36
N THR A 70 22.63 9.67 -8.40
CA THR A 70 23.88 10.35 -8.72
C THR A 70 24.83 9.25 -9.20
N SER A 71 25.19 9.33 -10.48
CA SER A 71 26.20 8.49 -11.14
C SER A 71 27.53 8.50 -10.43
#